data_AF-A0A523DZF8-F1
#
_entry.id   AF-A0A523DZF8-F1
#
_cell.length_a   1.000
_cell.length_b   1.000
_cell.length_c   1.000
_cell.angle_alpha   90.00
_cell.angle_beta   90.00
_cell.angle_gamma   90.00
#
_symmetry.space_group_name_H-M   'P 1'
#
loop_
_entity.id
_entity.type
_entity.pdbx_description
1 polymer ?
#
loop_
_entity_poly.entity_id
_entity_poly.type
_entity_poly.pdbx_seq_one_letter_code
_entity_poly.pdbx_strand_id
1 'polypeptide(L)' 'MQAIQVSMDEDLLKRIDRDPEVHERGRSAFIRSAIKVYLKAKRRREIDDEISRAYEGCADDMLDEVADLVGAQAWPED' A
#
# COMPACT_ATOMS: atom_id res chain seq x y z
N MET A 1 -4.55 -15.75 20.41
CA MET A 1 -3.29 -15.21 19.84
C MET A 1 -2.19 -16.21 20.15
N GLN A 2 -1.37 -16.59 19.17
CA GLN A 2 -0.28 -17.54 19.37
C GLN A 2 1.05 -16.77 19.50
N ALA A 3 1.83 -17.09 20.52
CA ALA A 3 3.17 -16.55 20.68
C ALA A 3 4.13 -17.32 19.78
N ILE A 4 4.99 -16.58 19.07
CA ILE A 4 6.04 -17.14 18.23
C ILE A 4 7.36 -16.46 18.58
N GLN A 5 8.47 -17.16 18.39
CA GLN A 5 9.80 -16.60 18.49
C GLN A 5 10.33 -16.30 17.08
N VAL A 6 10.88 -15.11 16.88
CA VAL A 6 11.45 -14.68 15.61
C VAL A 6 12.85 -14.15 15.87
N SER A 7 13.82 -14.64 15.11
CA SER A 7 15.19 -14.08 15.10
C SER A 7 15.23 -12.89 14.16
N MET A 8 15.90 -11.82 14.57
CA MET A 8 16.11 -10.62 13.76
C MET A 8 17.50 -10.04 14.01
N ASP A 9 17.91 -9.18 13.09
CA ASP A 9 19.16 -8.43 13.20
C ASP A 9 19.19 -7.61 14.51
N GLU A 10 20.35 -7.60 15.18
CA GLU A 10 20.50 -6.97 16.49
C GLU A 10 20.38 -5.45 16.42
N ASP A 11 20.91 -4.84 15.35
CA ASP A 11 20.84 -3.39 15.17
C ASP A 11 19.42 -2.94 14.85
N LEU A 12 18.67 -3.75 14.08
CA LEU A 12 17.25 -3.53 13.86
C LEU A 12 16.47 -3.61 15.18
N LEU A 13 16.73 -4.61 16.03
CA LEU A 13 16.06 -4.75 17.32
C LEU A 13 16.35 -3.54 18.22
N LYS A 14 17.61 -3.09 18.30
CA LYS A 14 17.98 -1.88 19.04
C LYS A 14 17.25 -0.64 18.52
N ARG A 15 17.02 -0.55 17.21
CA ARG A 15 16.29 0.57 16.60
C ARG A 15 14.81 0.55 16.97
N ILE A 16 14.19 -0.64 16.96
CA ILE A 16 12.82 -0.85 17.41
C ILE A 16 12.68 -0.46 18.88
N ASP A 17 13.62 -0.89 19.74
CA ASP A 17 13.56 -0.62 21.17
C ASP A 17 13.68 0.87 21.55
N ARG A 18 14.24 1.68 20.66
CA ARG A 18 14.33 3.14 20.84
C ARG A 18 13.05 3.86 20.42
N ASP A 19 12.12 3.18 19.76
CA ASP A 19 10.86 3.77 19.32
C ASP A 19 9.95 4.02 20.54
N PRO A 20 9.42 5.25 20.73
CA PRO A 20 8.52 5.56 21.85
C PRO A 20 7.29 4.66 21.91
N GLU A 21 6.76 4.22 20.76
CA GLU A 21 5.61 3.30 20.71
C GLU A 21 5.92 1.95 21.36
N VAL A 22 7.17 1.48 21.23
CA VAL A 22 7.63 0.23 21.85
C VAL A 22 7.71 0.36 23.36
N HIS A 23 8.06 1.54 23.89
CA HIS A 23 8.09 1.76 25.32
C HIS A 23 6.69 1.75 25.95
N GLU A 24 5.69 2.31 25.24
CA GLU A 24 4.31 2.37 25.71
C GLU A 24 3.54 1.04 25.53
N ARG A 25 3.76 0.35 24.39
CA ARG A 25 2.89 -0.77 23.95
C ARG A 25 3.61 -2.10 23.77
N GLY A 26 4.93 -2.10 23.86
CA GLY A 26 5.79 -3.27 23.70
C GLY A 26 6.06 -3.66 22.24
N ARG A 27 7.09 -4.48 22.06
CA ARG A 27 7.58 -4.94 20.73
C ARG A 27 6.51 -5.67 19.92
N SER A 28 5.70 -6.50 20.56
CA SER A 28 4.66 -7.28 19.85
C SER A 28 3.57 -6.40 19.25
N ALA A 29 3.22 -5.28 19.88
CA ALA A 29 2.26 -4.32 19.34
C ALA A 29 2.87 -3.56 18.16
N PHE A 30 4.11 -3.08 18.32
CA PHE A 30 4.87 -2.43 17.25
C PHE A 30 5.02 -3.32 16.01
N ILE A 31 5.49 -4.57 16.19
CA ILE A 31 5.68 -5.53 15.09
C ILE A 31 4.34 -5.79 14.38
N ARG A 32 3.24 -5.94 15.12
CA ARG A 32 1.92 -6.12 14.53
C ARG A 32 1.50 -4.92 13.69
N SER A 33 1.73 -3.70 14.17
CA SER A 33 1.43 -2.46 13.45
C SER A 33 2.24 -2.39 12.16
N ALA A 34 3.55 -2.62 12.25
CA ALA A 34 4.47 -2.62 11.11
C ALA A 34 4.07 -3.66 10.04
N ILE A 35 3.72 -4.89 10.46
CA ILE A 35 3.26 -5.94 9.53
C ILE A 35 1.96 -5.52 8.82
N LYS A 36 1.00 -4.93 9.54
CA LYS A 36 -0.25 -4.45 8.91
C LYS A 36 0.00 -3.39 7.85
N VAL A 37 0.89 -2.44 8.14
CA VAL A 37 1.29 -1.39 7.19
C VAL A 37 1.96 -2.03 5.97
N TYR A 38 2.92 -2.93 6.19
CA TYR A 38 3.60 -3.64 5.11
C TYR A 38 2.63 -4.42 4.22
N LEU A 39 1.71 -5.20 4.80
CA LEU A 39 0.73 -5.99 4.05
C LEU A 39 -0.22 -5.11 3.25
N LYS A 40 -0.65 -3.97 3.81
CA LYS A 40 -1.49 -3.00 3.09
C LYS A 40 -0.74 -2.43 1.88
N ALA A 41 0.51 -2.02 2.06
CA ALA A 41 1.34 -1.49 0.97
C ALA A 41 1.67 -2.56 -0.09
N LYS A 42 1.91 -3.80 0.32
CA LYS A 42 2.09 -4.94 -0.58
C LYS A 42 0.84 -5.17 -1.42
N ARG A 43 -0.33 -5.24 -0.78
CA ARG A 43 -1.61 -5.44 -1.48
C ARG A 43 -1.89 -4.32 -2.48
N ARG A 44 -1.58 -3.07 -2.11
CA ARG A 44 -1.76 -1.95 -3.04
C ARG A 44 -0.92 -2.11 -4.30
N ARG A 45 0.36 -2.47 -4.15
CA ARG A 45 1.26 -2.73 -5.29
C ARG A 45 0.74 -3.87 -6.17
N GLU A 46 0.27 -4.96 -5.58
CA GLU A 46 -0.31 -6.08 -6.35
C GLU A 46 -1.51 -5.64 -7.19
N ILE A 47 -2.38 -4.77 -6.65
CA ILE A 47 -3.52 -4.22 -7.38
C ILE A 47 -3.06 -3.29 -8.51
N ASP A 48 -2.12 -2.39 -8.24
CA ASP A 48 -1.59 -1.47 -9.25
C ASP A 48 -0.91 -2.26 -10.38
N ASP A 49 -0.18 -3.34 -10.07
CA ASP A 49 0.43 -4.26 -11.06
C ASP A 49 -0.64 -5.02 -11.87
N GLU A 50 -1.73 -5.44 -11.23
CA GLU A 50 -2.84 -6.12 -11.89
C GLU A 50 -3.59 -5.18 -12.85
N ILE A 51 -3.89 -3.96 -12.42
CA ILE A 51 -4.48 -2.91 -13.26
C ILE A 51 -3.56 -2.61 -14.45
N SER A 52 -2.26 -2.41 -14.20
CA SER A 52 -1.30 -2.10 -15.25
C SER A 52 -1.28 -3.20 -16.31
N ARG A 53 -1.25 -4.48 -15.90
CA ARG A 53 -1.29 -5.61 -16.83
C ARG A 53 -2.63 -5.74 -17.57
N ALA A 54 -3.74 -5.46 -16.91
CA ALA A 54 -5.07 -5.59 -17.52
C ALA A 54 -5.31 -4.56 -18.64
N TYR A 55 -4.71 -3.38 -18.52
CA TYR A 55 -4.85 -2.28 -19.49
C TYR A 55 -3.60 -2.05 -20.34
N GLU A 56 -2.58 -2.90 -20.22
CA GLU A 56 -1.37 -2.82 -21.02
C GLU A 56 -1.71 -3.01 -22.51
N GLY A 57 -1.39 -1.99 -23.32
CA GLY A 57 -1.67 -2.01 -24.76
C GLY A 57 -3.10 -1.63 -25.17
N CYS A 58 -4.00 -1.37 -24.23
CA CYS A 58 -5.39 -0.99 -24.52
C CYS A 58 -5.61 0.54 -24.60
N ALA A 59 -4.54 1.34 -24.54
CA ALA A 59 -4.65 2.79 -24.38
C ALA A 59 -5.40 3.47 -25.55
N ASP A 60 -5.12 3.06 -26.78
CA ASP A 60 -5.73 3.64 -27.97
C ASP A 60 -7.21 3.23 -28.08
N ASP A 61 -7.52 1.93 -27.89
CA ASP A 61 -8.91 1.43 -27.91
C ASP A 61 -9.78 2.11 -26.83
N MET A 62 -9.23 2.29 -25.62
CA MET A 62 -9.94 2.98 -24.54
C MET A 62 -10.14 4.48 -24.83
N LEU A 63 -9.19 5.12 -25.51
CA LEU A 63 -9.32 6.52 -25.90
C LEU A 63 -10.41 6.68 -26.96
N ASP A 64 -10.48 5.77 -27.92
CA ASP A 64 -11.49 5.76 -28.97
C ASP A 64 -12.90 5.61 -28.38
N GLU A 65 -13.09 4.77 -27.35
CA GLU A 65 -14.39 4.59 -26.66
C GLU A 65 -14.94 5.89 -26.05
N VAL A 66 -14.06 6.78 -25.61
CA VAL A 66 -14.45 8.03 -24.92
C VAL A 66 -14.20 9.28 -25.75
N ALA A 67 -13.76 9.15 -27.01
CA ALA A 67 -13.30 10.25 -27.84
C ALA A 67 -14.32 11.38 -27.95
N ASP A 68 -15.60 11.04 -28.16
CA ASP A 68 -16.70 12.01 -28.28
C ASP A 68 -17.05 12.72 -26.96
N LEU A 69 -16.61 12.17 -25.82
CA LEU A 69 -16.87 12.69 -24.48
C LEU A 69 -15.72 13.56 -23.95
N VAL A 70 -14.51 13.43 -24.48
CA VAL A 70 -13.33 14.18 -24.03
C VAL A 70 -13.56 15.69 -24.13
N GLY A 71 -14.26 16.16 -25.16
CA GLY A 71 -14.59 17.58 -25.36
C GLY A 71 -15.84 18.07 -24.61
N ALA A 72 -16.61 17.18 -24.00
CA ALA A 72 -17.88 17.50 -23.32
C ALA A 72 -17.72 17.75 -21.81
N GLN A 73 -16.50 17.74 -21.29
CA GLN A 73 -16.21 17.89 -19.86
C GLN A 73 -16.31 19.37 -19.43
N ALA A 74 -17.52 19.86 -19.19
CA ALA A 74 -17.77 21.12 -18.49
C ALA A 74 -18.35 20.84 -17.10
N TRP A 75 -17.67 21.33 -16.05
CA TRP A 75 -18.32 21.46 -14.75
C TRP A 75 -19.33 22.61 -14.87
N PRO A 76 -20.59 22.47 -14.40
CA PRO A 76 -21.50 23.60 -14.33
C PRO A 76 -20.83 24.79 -13.62
N GLU A 77 -20.93 25.96 -14.26
CA GLU A 77 -20.72 27.22 -13.57
C GLU A 77 -21.95 27.48 -12.69
N ASP A 78 -21.72 27.96 -11.46
CA ASP A 78 -22.68 28.05 -10.34
C ASP A 78 -24.15 28.35 -10.70
#